data_AF-A0ABD1XDX5-F1
#
_entry.id   AF-A0ABD1XDX5-F1
#
_cell.length_a   1.000
_cell.length_b   1.000
_cell.length_c   1.000
_cell.angle_alpha   90.00
_cell.angle_beta   90.00
_cell.angle_gamma   90.00
#
_symmetry.space_group_name_H-M   'P 1'
#
loop_
_entity.id
_entity.type
_entity.pdbx_description
1 polymer ?
#
loop_
_entity_poly.entity_id
_entity_poly.type
_entity_poly.pdbx_seq_one_letter_code
_entity_poly.pdbx_strand_id
1 'polypeptide(L)'
;MKGYEKGCRSNEGGEKGWLIVYLFELVLQVRFTLYLLLHLFIVLAREKGIDDQSQHSPVPPAGEGAEYDFIGFDWVRRDRSSVLTSEIGGVDVALVDLIEARGGCTVQNVFINYRNKHIGYAEARSELEEASQPSPERRRKKTPETQVNHRAEIDAACAIFISIAVYGGNVYDVKPFLDDQNTVRSAVSNALQSDPRAGAKLLRMFFHDCFVQGCDASVLLDDTATFRGEKTAAPNANSLGGFNVINSVKASLEIACPRTVSCADIVAIAARDGVVLAGGPTWEVEVGRRDSTTASLSEANNLPGPSWTAAQQIRAFQAKGLNTNDLVALSGAHTFGKASCNLFQNRLSSSDPPMDATFRSTLQSSCGTPSATVDLDQGTPVTFDTQYYTNLQMNRGLLTSDQTLASSSQTSRLVNTFTSQSAFFNQFTKSMLKLGRLGVLTGNQGQIRNICGKVN
;
A
#
# COMPACT_ATOMS: atom_id res chain seq x y z
N MET A 1 12.69 1.41 10.53
CA MET A 1 11.36 1.91 10.11
C MET A 1 10.29 0.83 10.27
N LYS A 2 10.06 0.36 11.50
CA LYS A 2 8.84 -0.35 11.88
C LYS A 2 8.49 0.21 13.25
N GLY A 3 7.57 1.17 13.27
CA GLY A 3 7.32 2.01 14.44
C GLY A 3 6.02 2.80 14.38
N TYR A 4 5.04 2.34 13.61
CA TYR A 4 3.65 2.78 13.74
C TYR A 4 2.85 1.55 14.20
N GLU A 5 2.45 1.54 15.47
CA GLU A 5 1.48 0.57 16.02
C GLU A 5 0.05 1.13 16.04
N LYS A 6 -0.18 2.32 15.46
CA LYS A 6 -1.49 2.99 15.43
C LYS A 6 -1.59 3.91 14.21
N GLY A 7 -2.14 3.44 13.10
CA GLY A 7 -2.70 4.33 12.07
C GLY A 7 -4.01 4.99 12.55
N CYS A 8 -4.72 5.67 11.65
CA CYS A 8 -5.92 6.42 12.02
C CYS A 8 -7.14 5.53 12.30
N ARG A 9 -7.64 5.54 13.55
CA ARG A 9 -8.95 4.95 13.89
C ARG A 9 -10.05 5.93 13.50
N SER A 10 -10.96 5.51 12.62
CA SER A 10 -12.25 6.20 12.43
C SER A 10 -13.05 6.15 13.74
N ASN A 11 -13.21 7.28 14.41
CA ASN A 11 -14.11 7.42 15.55
C ASN A 11 -15.57 7.39 15.06
N GLU A 12 -16.17 6.21 14.98
CA GLU A 12 -17.62 6.08 15.12
C GLU A 12 -17.93 5.76 16.59
N GLY A 13 -18.53 6.71 17.29
CA GLY A 13 -18.74 6.67 18.73
C GLY A 13 -19.68 5.55 19.18
N GLY A 14 -19.41 4.99 20.37
CA GLY A 14 -20.38 4.13 21.05
C GLY A 14 -19.85 3.17 22.11
N GLU A 15 -18.87 3.53 22.95
CA GLU A 15 -18.21 2.62 23.91
C GLU A 15 -19.10 1.91 24.96
N LYS A 16 -20.44 2.05 24.92
CA LYS A 16 -21.34 1.34 25.85
C LYS A 16 -22.39 0.43 25.19
N GLY A 17 -22.58 0.49 23.87
CA GLY A 17 -23.45 -0.44 23.14
C GLY A 17 -22.74 -1.73 22.71
N TRP A 18 -21.42 -1.62 22.46
CA TRP A 18 -20.65 -2.72 21.87
C TRP A 18 -20.45 -3.90 22.80
N LEU A 19 -20.33 -3.73 24.13
CA LEU A 19 -20.08 -4.87 25.02
C LEU A 19 -21.25 -5.87 25.05
N ILE A 20 -22.48 -5.37 24.95
CA ILE A 20 -23.69 -6.20 24.95
C ILE A 20 -23.85 -6.91 23.60
N VAL A 21 -23.61 -6.19 22.49
CA VAL A 21 -23.61 -6.80 21.14
C VAL A 21 -22.46 -7.80 20.99
N TYR A 22 -21.26 -7.51 21.52
CA TYR A 22 -20.11 -8.42 21.54
C TYR A 22 -20.41 -9.68 22.34
N LEU A 23 -20.99 -9.55 23.55
CA LEU A 23 -21.34 -10.72 24.35
C LEU A 23 -22.45 -11.54 23.69
N PHE A 24 -23.40 -10.90 23.00
CA PHE A 24 -24.47 -11.59 22.28
C PHE A 24 -23.94 -12.32 21.02
N GLU A 25 -23.07 -11.67 20.25
CA GLU A 25 -22.36 -12.23 19.09
C GLU A 25 -21.40 -13.36 19.50
N LEU A 26 -20.67 -13.21 20.60
CA LEU A 26 -19.77 -14.24 21.13
C LEU A 26 -20.56 -15.49 21.58
N VAL A 27 -21.72 -15.29 22.22
CA VAL A 27 -22.62 -16.40 22.62
C VAL A 27 -23.25 -17.07 21.40
N LEU A 28 -23.60 -16.31 20.36
CA LEU A 28 -24.09 -16.86 19.10
C LEU A 28 -23.00 -17.61 18.33
N GLN A 29 -21.77 -17.10 18.30
CA GLN A 29 -20.61 -17.76 17.69
C GLN A 29 -20.23 -19.03 18.44
N VAL A 30 -20.17 -19.03 19.77
CA VAL A 30 -19.92 -20.25 20.55
C VAL A 30 -21.01 -21.30 20.31
N ARG A 31 -22.28 -20.89 20.26
CA ARG A 31 -23.40 -21.80 19.93
C ARG A 31 -23.30 -22.35 18.51
N PHE A 32 -22.96 -21.52 17.53
CA PHE A 32 -22.85 -21.92 16.13
C PHE A 32 -21.65 -22.83 15.89
N THR A 33 -20.50 -22.54 16.53
CA THR A 33 -19.30 -23.39 16.50
C THR A 33 -19.55 -24.73 17.19
N LEU A 34 -20.23 -24.76 18.34
CA LEU A 34 -20.64 -26.01 18.99
C LEU A 34 -21.61 -26.82 18.12
N TYR A 35 -22.54 -26.17 17.43
CA TYR A 35 -23.48 -26.83 16.53
C TYR A 35 -22.77 -27.44 15.31
N LEU A 36 -21.81 -26.72 14.73
CA LEU A 36 -21.00 -27.20 13.61
C LEU A 36 -20.04 -28.32 14.04
N LEU A 37 -19.43 -28.23 15.22
CA LEU A 37 -18.60 -29.31 15.78
C LEU A 37 -19.44 -30.56 16.05
N LEU A 38 -20.66 -30.42 16.56
CA LEU A 38 -21.59 -31.53 16.75
C LEU A 38 -22.00 -32.15 15.40
N HIS A 39 -22.28 -31.34 14.38
CA HIS A 39 -22.56 -31.83 13.03
C HIS A 39 -21.37 -32.56 12.41
N LEU A 40 -20.16 -31.99 12.53
CA LEU A 40 -18.94 -32.64 12.07
C LEU A 40 -18.69 -33.96 12.80
N PHE A 41 -18.96 -34.01 14.11
CA PHE A 41 -18.85 -35.25 14.90
C PHE A 41 -19.86 -36.31 14.44
N ILE A 42 -21.11 -35.92 14.15
CA ILE A 42 -22.15 -36.83 13.61
C ILE A 42 -21.77 -37.34 12.23
N VAL A 43 -21.23 -36.49 11.36
CA VAL A 43 -20.77 -36.86 10.01
C VAL A 43 -19.57 -37.81 10.09
N LEU A 44 -18.59 -37.52 10.96
CA LEU A 44 -17.43 -38.39 11.18
C LEU A 44 -17.80 -39.71 11.85
N ALA A 45 -18.77 -39.72 12.77
CA ALA A 45 -19.30 -40.95 13.37
C ALA A 45 -19.99 -41.84 12.33
N ARG A 46 -20.70 -41.23 11.36
CA ARG A 46 -21.30 -41.93 10.21
C ARG A 46 -20.26 -42.45 9.22
N GLU A 47 -19.21 -41.67 8.91
CA GLU A 47 -18.11 -42.14 8.06
C GLU A 47 -17.30 -43.28 8.70
N LYS A 48 -17.22 -43.32 10.04
CA LYS A 48 -16.59 -44.43 10.78
C LYS A 48 -17.50 -45.62 11.04
N GLY A 49 -18.73 -45.62 10.51
CA GLY A 49 -19.64 -46.76 10.59
C GLY A 49 -20.12 -47.09 12.01
N ILE A 50 -20.20 -46.10 12.91
CA ILE A 50 -20.86 -46.27 14.20
C ILE A 50 -22.37 -46.18 13.95
N ASP A 51 -22.95 -47.30 13.52
CA ASP A 51 -24.39 -47.46 13.30
C ASP A 51 -25.06 -47.98 14.59
N ASP A 52 -26.08 -47.25 15.05
CA ASP A 52 -26.89 -47.57 16.22
C ASP A 52 -27.77 -48.80 15.91
N GLN A 53 -27.25 -49.99 16.22
CA GLN A 53 -28.05 -51.20 16.31
C GLN A 53 -28.32 -51.55 17.77
N SER A 54 -29.49 -51.18 18.27
CA SER A 54 -30.26 -52.11 19.12
C SER A 54 -31.77 -51.88 18.99
N GLN A 55 -32.44 -52.96 18.62
CA GLN A 55 -33.89 -53.12 18.49
C GLN A 55 -34.52 -53.57 19.82
N HIS A 56 -35.79 -53.16 20.05
CA HIS A 56 -36.89 -53.90 20.74
C HIS A 56 -36.77 -54.11 22.28
N SER A 57 -37.77 -54.01 23.17
CA SER A 57 -39.22 -53.66 23.18
C SER A 57 -39.61 -53.29 24.65
N PRO A 58 -40.86 -53.43 25.16
CA PRO A 58 -41.61 -52.40 25.89
C PRO A 58 -41.51 -52.44 27.43
N VAL A 59 -41.91 -51.33 28.05
CA VAL A 59 -42.01 -51.05 29.50
C VAL A 59 -42.87 -52.07 30.27
N PRO A 60 -42.44 -52.49 31.48
CA PRO A 60 -43.34 -52.71 32.62
C PRO A 60 -42.99 -51.79 33.82
N PRO A 61 -43.93 -51.55 34.76
CA PRO A 61 -43.93 -50.33 35.58
C PRO A 61 -43.30 -50.47 36.98
N ALA A 62 -42.84 -49.30 37.47
CA ALA A 62 -42.75 -48.78 38.84
C ALA A 62 -42.21 -49.68 39.97
N GLY A 63 -41.06 -49.28 40.51
CA GLY A 63 -40.57 -49.63 41.84
C GLY A 63 -39.42 -48.72 42.24
N GLU A 64 -39.53 -48.11 43.41
CA GLU A 64 -38.72 -47.02 43.98
C GLU A 64 -37.21 -47.28 44.09
N GLY A 65 -36.44 -46.18 44.06
CA GLY A 65 -35.28 -46.03 44.96
C GLY A 65 -33.88 -46.23 44.35
N ALA A 66 -33.22 -45.08 44.13
CA ALA A 66 -31.82 -44.80 44.43
C ALA A 66 -30.68 -45.68 43.84
N GLU A 67 -29.87 -44.99 43.02
CA GLU A 67 -28.40 -44.89 43.10
C GLU A 67 -27.54 -46.14 42.82
N TYR A 68 -26.24 -45.90 42.57
CA TYR A 68 -25.17 -46.81 42.10
C TYR A 68 -25.15 -47.03 40.57
N ASP A 69 -24.04 -46.93 39.84
CA ASP A 69 -22.64 -47.14 40.22
C ASP A 69 -21.67 -46.49 39.21
N PHE A 70 -20.49 -46.11 39.70
CA PHE A 70 -19.32 -45.72 38.92
C PHE A 70 -18.10 -46.43 39.53
N ILE A 71 -17.47 -47.34 38.79
CA ILE A 71 -16.12 -47.88 39.08
C ILE A 71 -15.55 -48.32 37.72
N GLY A 72 -14.35 -48.00 37.25
CA GLY A 72 -13.18 -47.27 37.70
C GLY A 72 -12.32 -47.04 36.43
N PHE A 73 -11.31 -46.19 36.39
CA PHE A 73 -10.17 -46.18 37.30
C PHE A 73 -9.63 -44.77 37.53
N ASP A 74 -9.07 -44.66 38.72
CA ASP A 74 -8.72 -43.50 39.53
C ASP A 74 -7.19 -43.30 39.51
N TRP A 75 -6.73 -42.05 39.59
CA TRP A 75 -5.75 -41.51 40.57
C TRP A 75 -5.17 -40.17 40.06
N VAL A 76 -5.59 -39.02 40.60
CA VAL A 76 -5.07 -38.28 41.78
C VAL A 76 -4.13 -37.13 41.34
N ARG A 77 -4.48 -35.84 41.47
CA ARG A 77 -4.73 -34.95 42.64
C ARG A 77 -3.44 -34.39 43.28
N ARG A 78 -3.20 -33.08 43.06
CA ARG A 78 -2.56 -32.03 43.92
C ARG A 78 -1.93 -30.98 43.02
N ASP A 79 -1.89 -29.69 43.30
CA ASP A 79 -2.53 -28.82 44.28
C ASP A 79 -2.31 -27.39 43.72
N ARG A 80 -3.01 -26.40 44.28
CA ARG A 80 -2.89 -24.99 43.89
C ARG A 80 -1.46 -24.43 43.90
N SER A 81 -1.27 -23.42 43.06
CA SER A 81 -0.43 -22.21 43.22
C SER A 81 0.84 -22.08 42.36
N SER A 82 0.81 -21.04 41.52
CA SER A 82 1.94 -20.27 40.95
C SER A 82 2.85 -20.93 39.90
N VAL A 83 3.41 -20.07 39.04
CA VAL A 83 4.43 -20.28 37.97
C VAL A 83 3.82 -20.57 36.58
N LEU A 84 3.55 -19.56 35.75
CA LEU A 84 4.44 -18.95 34.74
C LEU A 84 4.92 -19.91 33.62
N THR A 85 4.45 -19.59 32.41
CA THR A 85 5.14 -19.63 31.09
C THR A 85 5.47 -20.97 30.41
N SER A 86 5.33 -20.90 29.07
CA SER A 86 5.76 -21.80 28.00
C SER A 86 5.00 -23.12 27.79
N GLU A 87 4.20 -23.17 26.73
CA GLU A 87 4.18 -24.23 25.69
C GLU A 87 2.97 -24.05 24.76
N ILE A 88 3.08 -23.13 23.79
CA ILE A 88 2.30 -23.18 22.54
C ILE A 88 3.31 -23.01 21.41
N GLY A 89 3.88 -24.12 20.99
CA GLY A 89 4.87 -24.20 19.92
C GLY A 89 5.00 -25.65 19.50
N GLY A 90 4.00 -26.16 18.80
CA GLY A 90 3.98 -27.58 18.42
C GLY A 90 2.84 -28.04 17.52
N VAL A 91 1.99 -27.13 17.02
CA VAL A 91 0.90 -27.47 16.10
C VAL A 91 0.93 -26.51 14.92
N ASP A 92 1.97 -26.56 14.09
CA ASP A 92 2.01 -25.67 12.92
C ASP A 92 2.84 -26.11 11.72
N VAL A 93 3.12 -27.42 11.54
CA VAL A 93 3.86 -27.87 10.34
C VAL A 93 3.12 -28.98 9.59
N ALA A 94 2.52 -29.95 10.30
CA ALA A 94 1.87 -31.09 9.65
C ALA A 94 0.52 -30.76 8.97
N LEU A 95 -0.17 -29.68 9.35
CA LEU A 95 -1.46 -29.29 8.76
C LEU A 95 -1.30 -28.41 7.51
N VAL A 96 -0.25 -27.59 7.48
CA VAL A 96 0.11 -26.75 6.34
C VAL A 96 0.58 -27.61 5.16
N ASP A 97 1.40 -28.63 5.42
CA ASP A 97 1.86 -29.59 4.41
C ASP A 97 0.70 -30.41 3.79
N LEU A 98 -0.37 -30.66 4.57
CA LEU A 98 -1.56 -31.40 4.10
C LEU A 98 -2.43 -30.56 3.14
N ILE A 99 -2.40 -29.22 3.27
CA ILE A 99 -3.18 -28.28 2.44
C ILE A 99 -2.44 -27.98 1.14
N GLU A 100 -1.11 -27.85 1.17
CA GLU A 100 -0.30 -27.64 -0.03
C GLU A 100 -0.31 -28.86 -0.96
N ALA A 101 -0.40 -30.09 -0.42
CA ALA A 101 -0.45 -31.32 -1.19
C ALA A 101 -1.75 -31.52 -2.02
N ARG A 102 -2.80 -30.71 -1.83
CA ARG A 102 -4.09 -30.80 -2.57
C ARG A 102 -4.43 -29.60 -3.46
N GLY A 103 -3.48 -28.70 -3.72
CA GLY A 103 -3.51 -27.79 -4.89
C GLY A 103 -4.65 -26.78 -4.98
N GLY A 104 -5.22 -26.33 -3.85
CA GLY A 104 -6.46 -25.51 -3.86
C GLY A 104 -6.32 -24.00 -3.62
N CYS A 105 -5.25 -23.52 -2.97
CA CYS A 105 -5.22 -22.13 -2.49
C CYS A 105 -3.85 -21.47 -2.71
N THR A 106 -3.69 -20.76 -3.84
CA THR A 106 -2.59 -19.79 -4.00
C THR A 106 -3.13 -18.37 -3.81
N VAL A 107 -2.44 -17.57 -2.99
CA VAL A 107 -2.73 -16.17 -2.61
C VAL A 107 -3.12 -15.27 -3.80
N GLN A 108 -2.65 -15.62 -5.00
CA GLN A 108 -2.86 -14.88 -6.24
C GLN A 108 -4.31 -14.90 -6.78
N ASN A 109 -5.09 -15.95 -6.47
CA ASN A 109 -6.49 -16.07 -6.96
C ASN A 109 -7.50 -15.28 -6.12
N VAL A 110 -7.12 -14.88 -4.89
CA VAL A 110 -8.01 -14.21 -3.94
C VAL A 110 -8.15 -12.71 -4.26
N PHE A 111 -7.09 -12.06 -4.77
CA PHE A 111 -7.13 -10.64 -5.11
C PHE A 111 -7.99 -10.33 -6.35
N ILE A 112 -8.11 -11.26 -7.30
CA ILE A 112 -8.90 -11.05 -8.53
C ILE A 112 -10.40 -11.03 -8.23
N ASN A 113 -10.87 -11.84 -7.27
CA ASN A 113 -12.30 -11.90 -6.92
C ASN A 113 -12.79 -10.70 -6.09
N TYR A 114 -11.90 -10.05 -5.32
CA TYR A 114 -12.27 -8.87 -4.54
C TYR A 114 -12.55 -7.64 -5.43
N ARG A 115 -11.88 -7.54 -6.58
CA ARG A 115 -12.04 -6.42 -7.54
C ARG A 115 -13.38 -6.47 -8.30
N ASN A 116 -13.97 -7.66 -8.47
CA ASN A 116 -15.18 -7.85 -9.28
C ASN A 116 -16.49 -7.82 -8.50
N LYS A 117 -16.46 -7.83 -7.15
CA LYS A 117 -17.68 -7.93 -6.31
C LYS A 117 -18.30 -6.60 -5.87
N HIS A 118 -17.75 -5.45 -6.27
CA HIS A 118 -18.27 -4.12 -5.89
C HIS A 118 -19.25 -3.48 -6.88
N ILE A 119 -19.75 -4.21 -7.89
CA ILE A 119 -20.78 -3.71 -8.82
C ILE A 119 -22.20 -4.26 -8.51
N GLY A 120 -22.36 -5.26 -7.64
CA GLY A 120 -23.64 -5.98 -7.48
C GLY A 120 -24.53 -5.61 -6.29
N TYR A 121 -24.29 -4.52 -5.56
CA TYR A 121 -25.07 -4.21 -4.34
C TYR A 121 -26.43 -3.52 -4.60
N ALA A 122 -26.71 -3.10 -5.83
CA ALA A 122 -28.00 -2.48 -6.19
C ALA A 122 -29.04 -3.49 -6.71
N GLU A 123 -28.63 -4.62 -7.29
CA GLU A 123 -29.55 -5.64 -7.86
C GLU A 123 -30.03 -6.67 -6.81
N ALA A 124 -29.22 -6.96 -5.78
CA ALA A 124 -29.62 -7.92 -4.74
C ALA A 124 -30.76 -7.40 -3.81
N ARG A 125 -31.06 -6.10 -3.86
CA ARG A 125 -32.12 -5.50 -3.03
C ARG A 125 -33.52 -5.66 -3.63
N SER A 126 -33.65 -5.78 -4.95
CA SER A 126 -34.96 -6.02 -5.59
C SER A 126 -35.42 -7.47 -5.50
N GLU A 127 -34.49 -8.43 -5.43
CA GLU A 127 -34.83 -9.86 -5.33
C GLU A 127 -35.32 -10.28 -3.92
N LEU A 128 -35.00 -9.50 -2.88
CA LEU A 128 -35.43 -9.77 -1.50
C LEU A 128 -36.83 -9.23 -1.17
N GLU A 129 -37.35 -8.24 -1.91
CA GLU A 129 -38.71 -7.70 -1.70
C GLU A 129 -39.79 -8.57 -2.37
N GLU A 130 -39.43 -9.42 -3.34
CA GLU A 130 -40.36 -10.31 -4.05
C GLU A 130 -40.62 -11.64 -3.31
N ALA A 131 -39.81 -11.97 -2.29
CA ALA A 131 -39.94 -13.21 -1.51
C ALA A 131 -40.95 -13.14 -0.33
N SER A 132 -41.67 -12.03 -0.15
CA SER A 132 -42.51 -11.77 1.03
C SER A 132 -44.04 -11.98 0.82
N GLN A 133 -44.49 -12.74 -0.19
CA GLN A 133 -45.93 -13.05 -0.34
C GLN A 133 -46.22 -14.57 -0.28
N PRO A 134 -47.24 -15.02 0.50
CA PRO A 134 -47.53 -16.44 0.66
C PRO A 134 -48.62 -16.93 -0.29
N SER A 135 -48.42 -18.12 -0.89
CA SER A 135 -49.50 -18.94 -1.47
C SER A 135 -49.05 -20.42 -1.61
N PRO A 136 -49.93 -21.42 -1.36
CA PRO A 136 -49.55 -22.83 -1.21
C PRO A 136 -49.79 -23.66 -2.48
N GLU A 137 -48.93 -24.64 -2.77
CA GLU A 137 -49.30 -26.07 -2.92
C GLU A 137 -48.17 -26.95 -3.48
N ARG A 138 -48.26 -28.22 -3.10
CA ARG A 138 -47.30 -29.32 -3.29
C ARG A 138 -47.03 -29.65 -4.76
N ARG A 139 -45.79 -30.09 -5.04
CA ARG A 139 -45.55 -31.39 -5.75
C ARG A 139 -44.14 -31.92 -5.52
N ARG A 140 -44.09 -33.16 -5.02
CA ARG A 140 -42.93 -34.07 -4.99
C ARG A 140 -42.22 -34.10 -6.33
N LYS A 141 -40.89 -34.04 -6.34
CA LYS A 141 -40.05 -34.82 -7.26
C LYS A 141 -38.71 -35.19 -6.61
N LYS A 142 -38.33 -36.43 -6.91
CA LYS A 142 -37.24 -37.29 -6.46
C LYS A 142 -35.88 -36.59 -6.29
N THR A 143 -35.17 -37.02 -5.25
CA THR A 143 -33.71 -36.91 -5.10
C THR A 143 -32.97 -37.55 -6.27
N PRO A 144 -31.91 -36.89 -6.76
CA PRO A 144 -30.72 -37.54 -7.28
C PRO A 144 -29.54 -37.36 -6.31
N GLU A 145 -28.63 -38.33 -6.35
CA GLU A 145 -27.39 -38.46 -5.59
C GLU A 145 -26.70 -37.13 -5.26
N THR A 146 -26.43 -36.93 -3.97
CA THR A 146 -25.54 -35.88 -3.50
C THR A 146 -24.11 -36.20 -3.95
N GLN A 147 -23.71 -35.69 -5.11
CA GLN A 147 -22.31 -35.29 -5.28
C GLN A 147 -22.05 -34.24 -4.21
N VAL A 148 -21.41 -34.65 -3.13
CA VAL A 148 -20.91 -33.75 -2.08
C VAL A 148 -20.00 -32.76 -2.77
N ASN A 149 -20.48 -31.52 -2.89
CA ASN A 149 -19.76 -30.46 -3.57
C ASN A 149 -18.63 -30.00 -2.64
N HIS A 150 -17.52 -30.75 -2.64
CA HIS A 150 -16.31 -30.45 -1.86
C HIS A 150 -15.80 -29.02 -2.09
N ARG A 151 -16.21 -28.36 -3.18
CA ARG A 151 -15.87 -26.97 -3.45
C ARG A 151 -16.55 -25.99 -2.50
N ALA A 152 -17.82 -26.23 -2.14
CA ALA A 152 -18.53 -25.39 -1.17
C ALA A 152 -17.97 -25.56 0.26
N GLU A 153 -17.53 -26.77 0.60
CA GLU A 153 -16.88 -27.06 1.89
C GLU A 153 -15.47 -26.48 1.95
N ILE A 154 -14.71 -26.52 0.85
CA ILE A 154 -13.39 -25.88 0.74
C ILE A 154 -13.52 -24.35 0.76
N ASP A 155 -14.53 -23.77 0.10
CA ASP A 155 -14.80 -22.34 0.11
C ASP A 155 -15.24 -21.86 1.52
N ALA A 156 -16.05 -22.65 2.22
CA ALA A 156 -16.42 -22.40 3.61
C ALA A 156 -15.23 -22.53 4.56
N ALA A 157 -14.38 -23.55 4.39
CA ALA A 157 -13.16 -23.72 5.16
C ALA A 157 -12.16 -22.57 4.91
N CYS A 158 -12.03 -22.09 3.66
CA CYS A 158 -11.23 -20.92 3.32
C CYS A 158 -11.79 -19.64 3.96
N ALA A 159 -13.10 -19.44 3.94
CA ALA A 159 -13.74 -18.30 4.57
C ALA A 159 -13.58 -18.32 6.10
N ILE A 160 -13.61 -19.51 6.72
CA ILE A 160 -13.39 -19.70 8.15
C ILE A 160 -11.91 -19.51 8.50
N PHE A 161 -10.96 -20.01 7.71
CA PHE A 161 -9.52 -19.75 7.89
C PHE A 161 -9.18 -18.27 7.72
N ILE A 162 -9.78 -17.58 6.74
CA ILE A 162 -9.67 -16.13 6.60
C ILE A 162 -10.28 -15.46 7.83
N SER A 163 -11.43 -15.90 8.33
CA SER A 163 -12.05 -15.33 9.52
C SER A 163 -11.20 -15.56 10.78
N ILE A 164 -10.61 -16.74 10.96
CA ILE A 164 -9.74 -17.05 12.10
C ILE A 164 -8.39 -16.34 11.97
N ALA A 165 -7.85 -16.17 10.76
CA ALA A 165 -6.65 -15.35 10.53
C ALA A 165 -6.94 -13.85 10.70
N VAL A 166 -8.16 -13.40 10.39
CA VAL A 166 -8.60 -12.00 10.50
C VAL A 166 -9.04 -11.65 11.93
N TYR A 167 -9.56 -12.60 12.71
CA TYR A 167 -10.08 -12.36 14.07
C TYR A 167 -9.25 -13.00 15.19
N GLY A 168 -8.36 -13.95 14.89
CA GLY A 168 -7.58 -14.72 15.87
C GLY A 168 -6.08 -14.38 15.93
N GLY A 169 -5.55 -13.52 15.06
CA GLY A 169 -4.15 -13.10 15.10
C GLY A 169 -3.95 -11.68 14.58
N ASN A 170 -3.59 -10.74 15.47
CA ASN A 170 -2.94 -9.46 15.13
C ASN A 170 -3.56 -8.58 14.02
N VAL A 171 -4.89 -8.49 13.90
CA VAL A 171 -5.56 -7.54 12.97
C VAL A 171 -5.83 -6.15 13.58
N TYR A 172 -5.44 -5.92 14.84
CA TYR A 172 -5.69 -4.62 15.49
C TYR A 172 -4.84 -3.45 14.96
N ASP A 173 -3.91 -3.68 14.03
CA ASP A 173 -2.93 -2.68 13.59
C ASP A 173 -2.91 -2.40 12.06
N VAL A 174 -3.55 -3.23 11.23
CA VAL A 174 -3.50 -3.07 9.76
C VAL A 174 -4.59 -2.13 9.23
N LYS A 175 -5.78 -2.15 9.84
CA LYS A 175 -6.92 -1.31 9.42
C LYS A 175 -6.62 0.20 9.48
N PRO A 176 -6.03 0.73 10.57
CA PRO A 176 -5.85 2.17 10.68
C PRO A 176 -4.84 2.73 9.65
N PHE A 177 -3.85 1.93 9.25
CA PHE A 177 -2.85 2.28 8.23
C PHE A 177 -3.41 2.28 6.79
N LEU A 178 -4.38 1.40 6.50
CA LEU A 178 -5.06 1.34 5.21
C LEU A 178 -5.94 2.58 4.96
N ASP A 179 -6.60 3.10 6.00
CA ASP A 179 -7.46 4.29 5.90
C ASP A 179 -6.65 5.57 5.58
N ASP A 180 -5.39 5.63 6.04
CA ASP A 180 -4.46 6.75 5.77
C ASP A 180 -4.00 6.77 4.33
N GLN A 181 -3.53 5.63 3.83
CA GLN A 181 -3.11 5.52 2.44
C GLN A 181 -4.28 5.74 1.48
N ASN A 182 -5.50 5.33 1.85
CA ASN A 182 -6.69 5.59 1.06
C ASN A 182 -7.05 7.08 1.01
N THR A 183 -6.89 7.79 2.13
CA THR A 183 -7.08 9.26 2.19
C THR A 183 -6.07 9.98 1.29
N VAL A 184 -4.79 9.64 1.42
CA VAL A 184 -3.73 10.20 0.56
C VAL A 184 -4.02 9.89 -0.91
N ARG A 185 -4.28 8.63 -1.25
CA ARG A 185 -4.57 8.17 -2.62
C ARG A 185 -5.77 8.89 -3.22
N SER A 186 -6.83 9.10 -2.45
CA SER A 186 -8.03 9.80 -2.90
C SER A 186 -7.74 11.26 -3.21
N ALA A 187 -6.98 11.95 -2.35
CA ALA A 187 -6.59 13.33 -2.59
C ALA A 187 -5.65 13.47 -3.80
N VAL A 188 -4.69 12.54 -3.97
CA VAL A 188 -3.81 12.51 -5.16
C VAL A 188 -4.62 12.25 -6.42
N SER A 189 -5.57 11.32 -6.39
CA SER A 189 -6.50 11.05 -7.49
C SER A 189 -7.32 12.29 -7.86
N ASN A 190 -7.85 13.02 -6.87
CA ASN A 190 -8.58 14.27 -7.10
C ASN A 190 -7.68 15.37 -7.67
N ALA A 191 -6.44 15.48 -7.17
CA ALA A 191 -5.47 16.43 -7.72
C ALA A 191 -5.17 16.14 -9.19
N LEU A 192 -5.05 14.86 -9.57
CA LEU A 192 -4.83 14.43 -10.95
C LEU A 192 -5.99 14.77 -11.90
N GLN A 193 -7.23 14.81 -11.40
CA GLN A 193 -8.39 15.26 -12.20
C GLN A 193 -8.27 16.74 -12.59
N SER A 194 -7.69 17.57 -11.71
CA SER A 194 -7.49 19.00 -11.96
C SER A 194 -6.19 19.32 -12.70
N ASP A 195 -5.15 18.50 -12.48
CA ASP A 195 -3.82 18.67 -13.04
C ASP A 195 -3.21 17.29 -13.30
N PRO A 196 -3.20 16.81 -14.56
CA PRO A 196 -2.60 15.52 -14.93
C PRO A 196 -1.12 15.38 -14.54
N ARG A 197 -0.45 16.48 -14.17
CA ARG A 197 0.96 16.53 -13.75
C ARG A 197 1.13 16.45 -12.24
N ALA A 198 0.05 16.35 -11.46
CA ALA A 198 0.12 16.33 -10.01
C ALA A 198 1.02 15.19 -9.51
N GLY A 199 0.95 14.00 -10.12
CA GLY A 199 1.82 12.87 -9.78
C GLY A 199 3.31 13.18 -9.94
N ALA A 200 3.71 13.76 -11.09
CA ALA A 200 5.09 14.16 -11.34
C ALA A 200 5.59 15.23 -10.36
N LYS A 201 4.74 16.21 -10.02
CA LYS A 201 5.05 17.25 -9.03
C LYS A 201 5.32 16.66 -7.65
N LEU A 202 4.47 15.73 -7.20
CA LEU A 202 4.58 15.08 -5.90
C LEU A 202 5.81 14.16 -5.82
N LEU A 203 6.09 13.42 -6.90
CA LEU A 203 7.29 12.61 -6.99
C LEU A 203 8.57 13.47 -6.90
N ARG A 204 8.59 14.59 -7.63
CA ARG A 204 9.71 15.53 -7.57
C ARG A 204 9.84 16.16 -6.18
N MET A 205 8.74 16.50 -5.51
CA MET A 205 8.76 17.00 -4.14
C MET A 205 9.43 16.01 -3.18
N PHE A 206 9.12 14.73 -3.28
CA PHE A 206 9.76 13.71 -2.46
C PHE A 206 11.27 13.60 -2.72
N PHE A 207 11.71 13.69 -3.97
CA PHE A 207 13.14 13.77 -4.28
C PHE A 207 13.80 15.00 -3.66
N HIS A 208 13.20 16.18 -3.82
CA HIS A 208 13.71 17.43 -3.29
C HIS A 208 13.78 17.45 -1.76
N ASP A 209 12.80 16.86 -1.08
CA ASP A 209 12.82 16.64 0.36
C ASP A 209 14.00 15.74 0.74
N CYS A 210 14.02 14.50 0.24
CA CYS A 210 15.02 13.51 0.62
C CYS A 210 16.48 13.90 0.31
N PHE A 211 16.73 14.69 -0.74
CA PHE A 211 18.08 15.12 -1.10
C PHE A 211 18.61 16.30 -0.27
N VAL A 212 17.75 17.03 0.45
CA VAL A 212 18.13 18.18 1.28
C VAL A 212 17.91 17.80 2.73
N GLN A 213 18.97 17.71 3.54
CA GLN A 213 18.92 17.28 4.95
C GLN A 213 18.18 15.95 5.30
N GLY A 214 17.58 15.23 4.33
CA GLY A 214 16.90 13.95 4.53
C GLY A 214 15.39 14.05 4.27
N CYS A 215 14.69 12.90 4.24
CA CYS A 215 13.24 12.88 4.05
C CYS A 215 12.53 13.27 5.36
N ASP A 216 12.50 14.56 5.67
CA ASP A 216 11.98 15.10 6.92
C ASP A 216 10.92 16.20 6.72
N ALA A 217 10.46 16.37 5.48
CA ALA A 217 9.51 17.38 5.04
C ALA A 217 9.94 18.84 5.31
N SER A 218 11.25 19.13 5.40
CA SER A 218 11.79 20.48 5.48
C SER A 218 11.38 21.35 4.30
N VAL A 219 11.28 20.73 3.11
CA VAL A 219 10.90 21.40 1.85
C VAL A 219 9.51 22.07 1.93
N LEU A 220 8.67 21.62 2.87
CA LEU A 220 7.32 22.15 3.06
C LEU A 220 7.25 23.42 3.90
N LEU A 221 8.29 23.75 4.68
CA LEU A 221 8.28 24.90 5.57
C LEU A 221 8.26 26.22 4.76
N ASP A 222 7.38 27.13 5.18
CA ASP A 222 7.24 28.46 4.61
C ASP A 222 8.25 29.43 5.23
N ASP A 223 8.70 30.40 4.43
CA ASP A 223 9.49 31.54 4.93
C ASP A 223 8.68 32.36 5.95
N THR A 224 9.36 32.84 6.98
CA THR A 224 8.82 33.83 7.93
C THR A 224 9.79 35.01 8.07
N ALA A 225 9.48 35.98 8.92
CA ALA A 225 10.38 37.10 9.19
C ALA A 225 11.74 36.65 9.75
N THR A 226 11.79 35.52 10.47
CA THR A 226 12.98 35.02 11.17
C THR A 226 13.44 33.64 10.72
N PHE A 227 12.74 33.03 9.76
CA PHE A 227 13.03 31.69 9.24
C PHE A 227 13.04 31.69 7.71
N ARG A 228 14.00 30.98 7.13
CA ARG A 228 14.08 30.77 5.68
C ARG A 228 13.94 29.28 5.38
N GLY A 229 12.87 28.96 4.66
CA GLY A 229 12.60 27.64 4.14
C GLY A 229 13.36 27.37 2.84
N GLU A 230 12.99 26.30 2.17
CA GLU A 230 13.68 25.84 0.95
C GLU A 230 12.96 26.28 -0.33
N LYS A 231 11.70 26.73 -0.23
CA LYS A 231 10.85 27.02 -1.39
C LYS A 231 11.41 28.12 -2.30
N THR A 232 12.24 29.00 -1.75
CA THR A 232 12.89 30.10 -2.46
C THR A 232 14.25 29.73 -3.04
N ALA A 233 14.74 28.51 -2.82
CA ALA A 233 15.95 28.00 -3.47
C ALA A 233 15.79 27.98 -5.00
N ALA A 234 16.86 28.21 -5.75
CA ALA A 234 16.81 28.29 -7.22
C ALA A 234 16.18 27.04 -7.88
N PRO A 235 16.43 25.79 -7.42
CA PRO A 235 15.76 24.61 -7.99
C PRO A 235 14.26 24.49 -7.63
N ASN A 236 13.80 25.20 -6.60
CA ASN A 236 12.43 25.12 -6.07
C ASN A 236 11.55 26.28 -6.55
N ALA A 237 12.08 27.49 -6.56
CA ALA A 237 11.36 28.71 -6.85
C ALA A 237 10.71 28.64 -8.25
N ASN A 238 9.40 28.90 -8.31
CA ASN A 238 8.60 28.86 -9.54
C ASN A 238 8.71 27.53 -10.32
N SER A 239 9.03 26.43 -9.63
CA SER A 239 9.29 25.14 -10.25
C SER A 239 8.70 23.98 -9.47
N LEU A 240 9.00 23.88 -8.16
CA LEU A 240 8.42 22.84 -7.31
C LEU A 240 6.95 23.15 -7.03
N GLY A 241 6.10 22.14 -7.02
CA GLY A 241 4.65 22.31 -6.86
C GLY A 241 4.00 21.10 -6.20
N GLY A 242 2.68 21.16 -5.97
CA GLY A 242 1.93 20.11 -5.27
C GLY A 242 1.73 20.37 -3.76
N PHE A 243 2.23 21.50 -3.25
CA PHE A 243 2.09 21.88 -1.83
C PHE A 243 0.63 21.93 -1.35
N ASN A 244 -0.28 22.40 -2.22
CA ASN A 244 -1.71 22.44 -1.94
C ASN A 244 -2.31 21.04 -1.74
N VAL A 245 -1.84 20.04 -2.50
CA VAL A 245 -2.28 18.65 -2.35
C VAL A 245 -1.86 18.11 -0.99
N ILE A 246 -0.59 18.31 -0.62
CA ILE A 246 -0.06 17.89 0.69
C ILE A 246 -0.82 18.56 1.84
N ASN A 247 -1.06 19.88 1.74
CA ASN A 247 -1.81 20.61 2.75
C ASN A 247 -3.26 20.12 2.87
N SER A 248 -3.92 19.81 1.74
CA SER A 248 -5.28 19.27 1.75
C SER A 248 -5.34 17.90 2.40
N VAL A 249 -4.41 16.99 2.05
CA VAL A 249 -4.30 15.68 2.68
C VAL A 249 -4.08 15.82 4.18
N LYS A 250 -3.16 16.70 4.57
CA LYS A 250 -2.86 16.93 5.98
C LYS A 250 -4.08 17.42 6.75
N ALA A 251 -4.83 18.36 6.19
CA ALA A 251 -6.05 18.85 6.82
C ALA A 251 -7.10 17.73 7.04
N SER A 252 -7.29 16.85 6.06
CA SER A 252 -8.19 15.70 6.19
C SER A 252 -7.71 14.71 7.25
N LEU A 253 -6.41 14.40 7.27
CA LEU A 253 -5.82 13.50 8.26
C LEU A 253 -5.88 14.08 9.67
N GLU A 254 -5.67 15.38 9.86
CA GLU A 254 -5.78 16.00 11.19
C GLU A 254 -7.22 15.99 11.74
N ILE A 255 -8.24 15.94 10.88
CA ILE A 255 -9.64 15.75 11.30
C ILE A 255 -9.87 14.28 11.73
N ALA A 256 -9.37 13.34 10.95
CA ALA A 256 -9.57 11.91 11.19
C ALA A 256 -8.76 11.38 12.38
N CYS A 257 -7.53 11.88 12.54
CA CYS A 257 -6.54 11.40 13.49
C CYS A 257 -5.51 12.50 13.83
N PRO A 258 -5.89 13.41 14.73
CA PRO A 258 -5.05 14.53 15.12
C PRO A 258 -3.63 14.09 15.51
N ARG A 259 -2.63 14.81 15.02
CA ARG A 259 -1.21 14.68 15.39
C ARG A 259 -0.61 13.29 15.22
N THR A 260 -1.15 12.50 14.29
CA THR A 260 -0.73 11.10 14.08
C THR A 260 0.21 10.94 12.89
N VAL A 261 -0.16 11.44 11.71
CA VAL A 261 0.60 11.23 10.46
C VAL A 261 1.54 12.41 10.19
N SER A 262 2.83 12.16 10.00
CA SER A 262 3.81 13.21 9.64
C SER A 262 3.62 13.74 8.22
N CYS A 263 4.03 14.98 7.97
CA CYS A 263 4.06 15.50 6.60
C CYS A 263 5.08 14.77 5.73
N ALA A 264 6.20 14.33 6.31
CA ALA A 264 7.21 13.52 5.64
C ALA A 264 6.62 12.20 5.09
N ASP A 265 5.79 11.49 5.86
CA ASP A 265 5.13 10.29 5.38
C ASP A 265 4.05 10.60 4.33
N ILE A 266 3.32 11.72 4.46
CA ILE A 266 2.36 12.15 3.43
C ILE A 266 3.07 12.38 2.09
N VAL A 267 4.22 13.05 2.07
CA VAL A 267 4.99 13.30 0.83
C VAL A 267 5.45 11.97 0.21
N ALA A 268 5.95 11.03 1.03
CA ALA A 268 6.39 9.72 0.56
C ALA A 268 5.25 8.89 -0.04
N ILE A 269 4.09 8.85 0.62
CA ILE A 269 2.90 8.13 0.13
C ILE A 269 2.35 8.78 -1.14
N ALA A 270 2.27 10.11 -1.16
CA ALA A 270 1.77 10.86 -2.31
C ALA A 270 2.65 10.67 -3.55
N ALA A 271 3.97 10.57 -3.39
CA ALA A 271 4.89 10.25 -4.48
C ALA A 271 4.62 8.85 -5.06
N ARG A 272 4.41 7.84 -4.20
CA ARG A 272 4.06 6.47 -4.65
C ARG A 272 2.73 6.46 -5.39
N ASP A 273 1.70 7.07 -4.83
CA ASP A 273 0.38 7.10 -5.45
C ASP A 273 0.38 7.88 -6.77
N GLY A 274 1.17 8.95 -6.87
CA GLY A 274 1.38 9.70 -8.11
C GLY A 274 1.97 8.84 -9.24
N VAL A 275 2.94 7.98 -8.93
CA VAL A 275 3.54 7.03 -9.89
C VAL A 275 2.55 5.94 -10.29
N VAL A 276 1.87 5.33 -9.31
CA VAL A 276 0.90 4.25 -9.57
C VAL A 276 -0.27 4.73 -10.43
N LEU A 277 -0.80 5.92 -10.14
CA LEU A 277 -1.91 6.49 -10.91
C LEU A 277 -1.51 6.90 -12.34
N ALA A 278 -0.22 7.13 -12.59
CA ALA A 278 0.33 7.33 -13.92
C ALA A 278 0.67 6.01 -14.65
N GLY A 279 0.36 4.84 -14.07
CA GLY A 279 0.60 3.52 -14.68
C GLY A 279 1.94 2.87 -14.31
N GLY A 280 2.69 3.49 -13.38
CA GLY A 280 3.97 2.98 -12.91
C GLY A 280 3.87 1.85 -11.89
N PRO A 281 5.00 1.38 -11.35
CA PRO A 281 5.02 0.32 -10.36
C PRO A 281 4.44 0.78 -9.02
N THR A 282 3.92 -0.16 -8.26
CA THR A 282 3.61 0.03 -6.84
C THR A 282 4.74 -0.50 -5.97
N TRP A 283 4.84 0.04 -4.76
CA TRP A 283 5.68 -0.47 -3.70
C TRP A 283 5.08 -0.17 -2.34
N GLU A 284 5.50 -0.94 -1.33
CA GLU A 284 5.13 -0.69 0.06
C GLU A 284 5.97 0.48 0.59
N VAL A 285 5.30 1.61 0.83
CA VAL A 285 5.97 2.80 1.37
C VAL A 285 6.29 2.55 2.83
N GLU A 286 7.57 2.61 3.19
CA GLU A 286 7.99 2.60 4.59
C GLU A 286 7.56 3.91 5.25
N VAL A 287 6.84 3.82 6.37
CA VAL A 287 6.39 4.97 7.16
C VAL A 287 7.08 5.00 8.54
N GLY A 288 6.85 6.06 9.31
CA GLY A 288 7.54 6.30 10.58
C GLY A 288 8.43 7.53 10.57
N ARG A 289 8.41 8.33 9.49
CA ARG A 289 9.20 9.57 9.43
C ARG A 289 8.60 10.61 10.34
N ARG A 290 9.45 11.51 10.83
CA ARG A 290 9.06 12.68 11.61
C ARG A 290 9.47 13.95 10.89
N ASP A 291 8.73 15.01 11.17
CA ASP A 291 8.92 16.30 10.55
C ASP A 291 10.05 17.08 11.22
N SER A 292 10.90 17.70 10.42
CA SER A 292 11.93 18.61 10.90
C SER A 292 11.37 19.91 11.47
N THR A 293 12.20 20.59 12.25
CA THR A 293 11.96 21.96 12.76
C THR A 293 12.81 22.99 12.02
N THR A 294 13.59 22.56 11.04
CA THR A 294 14.58 23.35 10.32
C THR A 294 14.51 23.05 8.83
N ALA A 295 15.03 23.96 8.02
CA ALA A 295 15.17 23.82 6.59
C ALA A 295 16.57 24.30 6.16
N SER A 296 17.04 23.83 5.01
CA SER A 296 18.36 24.18 4.50
C SER A 296 18.29 24.78 3.10
N LEU A 297 18.11 26.10 3.04
CA LEU A 297 18.14 26.86 1.78
C LEU A 297 19.46 26.68 1.01
N SER A 298 20.59 26.61 1.73
CA SER A 298 21.91 26.42 1.12
C SER A 298 22.05 25.04 0.47
N GLU A 299 21.64 23.97 1.14
CA GLU A 299 21.64 22.62 0.54
C GLU A 299 20.64 22.53 -0.62
N ALA A 300 19.45 23.12 -0.49
CA ALA A 300 18.46 23.16 -1.56
C ALA A 300 18.98 23.87 -2.83
N ASN A 301 19.84 24.88 -2.69
CA ASN A 301 20.50 25.52 -3.83
C ASN A 301 21.58 24.66 -4.50
N ASN A 302 22.02 23.57 -3.86
CA ASN A 302 23.04 22.66 -4.37
C ASN A 302 22.45 21.34 -4.90
N LEU A 303 21.13 21.26 -5.10
CA LEU A 303 20.48 20.10 -5.72
C LEU A 303 21.01 19.84 -7.14
N PRO A 304 20.97 18.58 -7.61
CA PRO A 304 21.38 18.24 -8.97
C PRO A 304 20.69 19.09 -10.04
N GLY A 305 21.49 19.71 -10.90
CA GLY A 305 21.02 20.65 -11.92
C GLY A 305 20.81 20.02 -13.31
N PRO A 306 19.95 20.64 -14.15
CA PRO A 306 19.59 20.10 -15.47
C PRO A 306 20.73 20.15 -16.50
N SER A 307 21.76 20.96 -16.25
CA SER A 307 22.94 21.12 -17.10
C SER A 307 24.10 20.18 -16.73
N TRP A 308 23.93 19.35 -15.69
CA TRP A 308 25.02 18.54 -15.16
C TRP A 308 25.38 17.35 -16.05
N THR A 309 26.67 17.05 -16.11
CA THR A 309 27.22 15.83 -16.75
C THR A 309 26.89 14.58 -15.95
N ALA A 310 26.95 13.40 -16.59
CA ALA A 310 26.76 12.12 -15.91
C ALA A 310 27.71 11.95 -14.72
N ALA A 311 28.97 12.37 -14.85
CA ALA A 311 29.95 12.28 -13.77
C ALA A 311 29.59 13.15 -12.55
N GLN A 312 29.03 14.35 -12.77
CA GLN A 312 28.55 15.20 -11.67
C GLN A 312 27.36 14.56 -10.96
N GLN A 313 26.40 14.03 -11.72
CA GLN A 313 25.23 13.35 -11.18
C GLN A 313 25.62 12.11 -10.35
N ILE A 314 26.52 11.27 -10.87
CA ILE A 314 27.04 10.09 -10.17
C ILE A 314 27.63 10.48 -8.82
N ARG A 315 28.50 11.51 -8.78
CA ARG A 315 29.12 11.97 -7.53
C ARG A 315 28.08 12.45 -6.51
N ALA A 316 27.09 13.22 -6.95
CA ALA A 316 26.07 13.74 -6.04
C ALA A 316 25.19 12.63 -5.45
N PHE A 317 24.80 11.64 -6.25
CA PHE A 317 24.03 10.49 -5.78
C PHE A 317 24.87 9.62 -4.83
N GLN A 318 26.15 9.38 -5.16
CA GLN A 318 27.06 8.64 -4.29
C GLN A 318 27.29 9.32 -2.94
N ALA A 319 27.32 10.65 -2.91
CA ALA A 319 27.41 11.42 -1.66
C ALA A 319 26.18 11.23 -0.75
N LYS A 320 25.04 10.80 -1.31
CA LYS A 320 23.83 10.40 -0.58
C LYS A 320 23.71 8.88 -0.37
N GLY A 321 24.75 8.12 -0.70
CA GLY A 321 24.72 6.65 -0.59
C GLY A 321 23.89 5.94 -1.67
N LEU A 322 23.53 6.65 -2.75
CA LEU A 322 22.83 6.10 -3.90
C LEU A 322 23.83 5.78 -5.01
N ASN A 323 23.75 4.57 -5.58
CA ASN A 323 24.69 4.12 -6.59
C ASN A 323 24.24 4.50 -8.02
N THR A 324 25.04 4.13 -9.03
CA THR A 324 24.75 4.46 -10.43
C THR A 324 23.45 3.82 -10.95
N ASN A 325 23.05 2.64 -10.46
CA ASN A 325 21.74 2.06 -10.80
C ASN A 325 20.60 2.91 -10.23
N ASP A 326 20.77 3.40 -9.00
CA ASP A 326 19.79 4.25 -8.34
C ASP A 326 19.66 5.59 -9.10
N LEU A 327 20.78 6.20 -9.51
CA LEU A 327 20.77 7.40 -10.37
C LEU A 327 19.97 7.17 -11.65
N VAL A 328 20.38 6.19 -12.48
CA VAL A 328 19.78 6.03 -13.82
C VAL A 328 18.30 5.64 -13.71
N ALA A 329 17.92 4.83 -12.73
CA ALA A 329 16.53 4.49 -12.50
C ALA A 329 15.71 5.69 -12.00
N LEU A 330 16.21 6.46 -11.03
CA LEU A 330 15.50 7.64 -10.52
C LEU A 330 15.39 8.75 -11.57
N SER A 331 16.36 8.88 -12.49
CA SER A 331 16.23 9.76 -13.66
C SER A 331 15.07 9.36 -14.57
N GLY A 332 14.68 8.08 -14.58
CA GLY A 332 13.46 7.60 -15.24
C GLY A 332 12.17 8.26 -14.75
N ALA A 333 12.18 8.94 -13.61
CA ALA A 333 11.07 9.80 -13.18
C ALA A 333 10.75 10.93 -14.17
N HIS A 334 11.66 11.26 -15.10
CA HIS A 334 11.41 12.21 -16.19
C HIS A 334 10.58 11.65 -17.35
N THR A 335 10.06 10.41 -17.25
CA THR A 335 9.11 9.84 -18.22
C THR A 335 7.75 10.56 -18.27
N PHE A 336 7.47 11.45 -17.31
CA PHE A 336 6.24 12.24 -17.24
C PHE A 336 6.51 13.61 -16.58
N GLY A 337 5.59 14.55 -16.75
CA GLY A 337 5.74 15.92 -16.24
C GLY A 337 6.44 16.86 -17.20
N LYS A 338 6.82 18.05 -16.73
CA LYS A 338 7.30 19.15 -17.57
C LYS A 338 8.56 19.82 -17.07
N ALA A 339 9.30 20.43 -17.99
CA ALA A 339 10.38 21.35 -17.72
C ALA A 339 10.13 22.71 -18.39
N SER A 340 10.55 23.77 -17.72
CA SER A 340 10.58 25.12 -18.29
C SER A 340 11.71 25.25 -19.32
N CYS A 341 11.47 26.01 -20.38
CA CYS A 341 12.40 26.17 -21.50
C CYS A 341 13.77 26.70 -21.07
N ASN A 342 13.83 27.58 -20.08
CA ASN A 342 15.07 28.09 -19.51
C ASN A 342 16.04 27.00 -18.99
N LEU A 343 15.55 25.80 -18.65
CA LEU A 343 16.37 24.72 -18.09
C LEU A 343 17.20 23.97 -19.14
N PHE A 344 16.91 24.14 -20.43
CA PHE A 344 17.57 23.42 -21.52
C PHE A 344 17.91 24.28 -22.74
N GLN A 345 17.87 25.61 -22.61
CA GLN A 345 18.24 26.53 -23.71
C GLN A 345 19.65 26.25 -24.27
N ASN A 346 20.59 25.89 -23.38
CA ASN A 346 21.95 25.52 -23.76
C ASN A 346 21.99 24.36 -24.76
N ARG A 347 20.99 23.49 -24.76
CA ARG A 347 20.89 22.36 -25.70
C ARG A 347 20.29 22.73 -27.05
N LEU A 348 19.46 23.77 -27.09
CA LEU A 348 18.90 24.27 -28.34
C LEU A 348 19.96 24.97 -29.20
N SER A 349 21.02 25.50 -28.58
CA SER A 349 22.17 26.12 -29.24
C SER A 349 23.40 25.22 -29.37
N SER A 350 23.46 24.10 -28.63
CA SER A 350 24.58 23.16 -28.63
C SER A 350 24.28 21.87 -29.42
N SER A 351 25.33 21.27 -29.97
CA SER A 351 25.31 19.90 -30.51
C SER A 351 25.82 18.86 -29.50
N ASP A 352 26.35 19.28 -28.35
CA ASP A 352 26.87 18.40 -27.29
C ASP A 352 26.10 18.61 -25.95
N PRO A 353 25.49 17.56 -25.37
CA PRO A 353 25.33 16.22 -25.93
C PRO A 353 24.41 16.20 -27.16
N PRO A 354 24.55 15.21 -28.07
CA PRO A 354 23.78 15.12 -29.31
C PRO A 354 22.27 15.29 -29.10
N MET A 355 21.62 16.03 -29.99
CA MET A 355 20.17 16.17 -30.04
C MET A 355 19.68 15.94 -31.46
N ASP A 356 18.65 15.10 -31.59
CA ASP A 356 17.93 14.87 -32.85
C ASP A 356 17.48 16.21 -33.46
N ALA A 357 17.72 16.38 -34.77
CA ALA A 357 17.53 17.68 -35.43
C ALA A 357 16.05 18.07 -35.50
N THR A 358 15.17 17.11 -35.78
CA THR A 358 13.72 17.34 -35.81
C THR A 358 13.21 17.68 -34.42
N PHE A 359 13.61 16.93 -33.40
CA PHE A 359 13.25 17.22 -32.02
C PHE A 359 13.73 18.61 -31.57
N ARG A 360 14.97 18.99 -31.89
CA ARG A 360 15.49 20.34 -31.62
C ARG A 360 14.61 21.42 -32.26
N SER A 361 14.24 21.24 -33.54
CA SER A 361 13.37 22.19 -34.24
C SER A 361 12.00 22.32 -33.57
N THR A 362 11.40 21.22 -33.16
CA THR A 362 10.13 21.23 -32.42
C THR A 362 10.25 22.02 -31.11
N LEU A 363 11.30 21.75 -30.32
CA LEU A 363 11.53 22.46 -29.06
C LEU A 363 11.76 23.96 -29.27
N GLN A 364 12.50 24.35 -30.31
CA GLN A 364 12.71 25.77 -30.65
C GLN A 364 11.39 26.47 -30.96
N SER A 365 10.45 25.80 -31.65
CA SER A 365 9.11 26.34 -31.90
C SER A 365 8.24 26.40 -30.64
N SER A 366 8.35 25.42 -29.74
CA SER A 366 7.57 25.40 -28.49
C SER A 366 8.09 26.40 -27.44
N CYS A 367 9.37 26.76 -27.48
CA CYS A 367 10.02 27.65 -26.52
C CYS A 367 9.96 29.13 -26.92
N GLY A 368 8.75 29.68 -27.09
CA GLY A 368 8.54 31.10 -27.39
C GLY A 368 8.92 32.06 -26.25
N THR A 369 8.94 31.58 -24.99
CA THR A 369 9.43 32.34 -23.83
C THR A 369 10.28 31.45 -22.92
N PRO A 370 11.20 32.00 -22.09
CA PRO A 370 11.97 31.19 -21.15
C PRO A 370 11.12 30.45 -20.10
N SER A 371 9.94 30.98 -19.77
CA SER A 371 9.00 30.39 -18.80
C SER A 371 8.00 29.41 -19.40
N ALA A 372 7.93 29.30 -20.74
CA ALA A 372 7.14 28.27 -21.39
C ALA A 372 7.59 26.87 -20.93
N THR A 373 6.66 25.93 -20.87
CA THR A 373 6.95 24.56 -20.41
C THR A 373 6.65 23.54 -21.49
N VAL A 374 7.53 22.55 -21.61
CA VAL A 374 7.38 21.40 -22.51
C VAL A 374 7.40 20.11 -21.69
N ASP A 375 6.80 19.06 -22.22
CA ASP A 375 6.82 17.73 -21.59
C ASP A 375 8.25 17.16 -21.58
N LEU A 376 8.66 16.58 -20.45
CA LEU A 376 9.95 15.90 -20.30
C LEU A 376 10.05 14.69 -21.24
N ASP A 377 8.91 14.01 -21.42
CA ASP A 377 8.70 12.95 -22.40
C ASP A 377 7.67 13.39 -23.45
N GLN A 378 8.05 13.40 -24.73
CA GLN A 378 7.14 13.79 -25.82
C GLN A 378 6.33 12.63 -26.39
N GLY A 379 6.68 11.38 -26.07
CA GLY A 379 5.97 10.20 -26.53
C GLY A 379 4.75 9.91 -25.65
N THR A 380 4.97 9.83 -24.33
CA THR A 380 3.94 9.46 -23.35
C THR A 380 3.93 10.42 -22.14
N PRO A 381 3.63 11.71 -22.33
CA PRO A 381 3.89 12.80 -21.37
C PRO A 381 3.25 12.67 -19.98
N VAL A 382 2.24 11.81 -19.84
CA VAL A 382 1.47 11.60 -18.61
C VAL A 382 1.52 10.15 -18.11
N THR A 383 2.29 9.27 -18.78
CA THR A 383 2.40 7.86 -18.43
C THR A 383 3.75 7.59 -17.82
N PHE A 384 3.77 6.83 -16.73
CA PHE A 384 5.01 6.39 -16.10
C PHE A 384 5.47 5.09 -16.75
N ASP A 385 6.37 5.16 -17.73
CA ASP A 385 6.82 4.02 -18.52
C ASP A 385 8.31 4.13 -18.93
N THR A 386 8.74 3.37 -19.94
CA THR A 386 10.12 3.33 -20.41
C THR A 386 10.43 4.28 -21.58
N GLN A 387 9.45 5.05 -22.03
CA GLN A 387 9.60 5.94 -23.19
C GLN A 387 10.73 6.97 -22.96
N TYR A 388 10.96 7.38 -21.71
CA TYR A 388 12.14 8.16 -21.31
C TYR A 388 13.44 7.57 -21.86
N TYR A 389 13.70 6.29 -21.64
CA TYR A 389 14.95 5.63 -22.07
C TYR A 389 15.02 5.49 -23.59
N THR A 390 13.90 5.18 -24.25
CA THR A 390 13.80 5.16 -25.71
C THR A 390 14.12 6.53 -26.31
N ASN A 391 13.64 7.61 -25.68
CA ASN A 391 13.97 8.98 -26.08
C ASN A 391 15.48 9.23 -25.98
N LEU A 392 16.15 8.79 -24.91
CA LEU A 392 17.60 8.98 -24.78
C LEU A 392 18.38 8.27 -25.88
N GLN A 393 17.98 7.05 -26.27
CA GLN A 393 18.60 6.29 -27.36
C GLN A 393 18.46 7.00 -28.72
N MET A 394 17.39 7.77 -28.90
CA MET A 394 17.14 8.56 -30.11
C MET A 394 17.75 9.96 -30.06
N ASN A 395 18.60 10.28 -29.07
CA ASN A 395 19.10 11.63 -28.82
C ASN A 395 17.98 12.67 -28.58
N ARG A 396 16.91 12.24 -27.92
CA ARG A 396 15.71 13.03 -27.59
C ARG A 396 15.51 13.22 -26.09
N GLY A 397 16.54 13.00 -25.26
CA GLY A 397 16.51 13.49 -23.88
C GLY A 397 16.35 15.01 -23.88
N LEU A 398 15.53 15.57 -22.99
CA LEU A 398 15.27 17.01 -22.98
C LEU A 398 16.42 17.77 -22.32
N LEU A 399 16.77 17.41 -21.09
CA LEU A 399 17.80 18.08 -20.30
C LEU A 399 19.20 17.55 -20.66
N THR A 400 20.24 18.33 -20.38
CA THR A 400 21.63 17.84 -20.53
C THR A 400 21.88 16.69 -19.59
N SER A 401 21.35 16.78 -18.36
CA SER A 401 21.40 15.74 -17.35
C SER A 401 20.77 14.43 -17.80
N ASP A 402 19.79 14.47 -18.70
CA ASP A 402 19.19 13.26 -19.26
C ASP A 402 20.09 12.65 -20.34
N GLN A 403 20.41 13.44 -21.37
CA GLN A 403 21.09 12.90 -22.56
C GLN A 403 22.52 12.42 -22.27
N THR A 404 23.18 13.02 -21.28
CA THR A 404 24.51 12.59 -20.84
C THR A 404 24.50 11.16 -20.27
N LEU A 405 23.38 10.66 -19.74
CA LEU A 405 23.27 9.30 -19.22
C LEU A 405 23.39 8.24 -20.33
N ALA A 406 22.83 8.51 -21.51
CA ALA A 406 22.98 7.63 -22.67
C ALA A 406 24.38 7.75 -23.32
N SER A 407 25.03 8.90 -23.18
CA SER A 407 26.32 9.18 -23.82
C SER A 407 27.53 8.72 -22.98
N SER A 408 27.36 8.58 -21.66
CA SER A 408 28.45 8.18 -20.76
C SER A 408 28.67 6.67 -20.71
N SER A 409 29.93 6.23 -20.77
CA SER A 409 30.33 4.83 -20.65
C SER A 409 29.96 4.20 -19.30
N GLN A 410 29.72 5.00 -18.27
CA GLN A 410 29.37 4.55 -16.91
C GLN A 410 27.88 4.22 -16.78
N THR A 411 27.01 4.79 -17.62
CA THR A 411 25.55 4.75 -17.46
C THR A 411 24.81 4.22 -18.69
N SER A 412 25.39 4.30 -19.88
CA SER A 412 24.72 3.95 -21.15
C SER A 412 24.16 2.53 -21.17
N ARG A 413 24.87 1.57 -20.57
CA ARG A 413 24.41 0.18 -20.42
C ARG A 413 23.10 0.08 -19.62
N LEU A 414 22.96 0.90 -18.58
CA LEU A 414 21.75 0.93 -17.75
C LEU A 414 20.59 1.59 -18.49
N VAL A 415 20.85 2.67 -19.24
CA VAL A 415 19.85 3.27 -20.14
C VAL A 415 19.30 2.21 -21.10
N ASN A 416 20.18 1.41 -21.71
CA ASN A 416 19.75 0.32 -22.59
C ASN A 416 18.96 -0.76 -21.85
N THR A 417 19.35 -1.08 -20.61
CA THR A 417 18.69 -2.10 -19.78
C THR A 417 17.27 -1.68 -19.42
N PHE A 418 17.06 -0.40 -19.08
CA PHE A 418 15.76 0.12 -18.62
C PHE A 418 14.78 0.46 -19.75
N THR A 419 15.14 0.17 -21.01
CA THR A 419 14.12 0.01 -22.07
C THR A 419 13.22 -1.20 -21.81
N SER A 420 13.67 -2.16 -20.98
CA SER A 420 12.81 -3.20 -20.42
C SER A 420 12.02 -2.65 -19.23
N GLN A 421 10.70 -2.60 -19.36
CA GLN A 421 9.81 -2.06 -18.33
C GLN A 421 9.91 -2.82 -17.01
N SER A 422 10.02 -4.14 -17.04
CA SER A 422 10.20 -4.93 -15.81
C SER A 422 11.52 -4.61 -15.12
N ALA A 423 12.62 -4.45 -15.87
CA ALA A 423 13.91 -4.08 -15.31
C ALA A 423 13.88 -2.66 -14.72
N PHE A 424 13.31 -1.71 -15.45
CA PHE A 424 13.13 -0.33 -14.97
C PHE A 424 12.30 -0.29 -13.70
N PHE A 425 11.09 -0.84 -13.72
CA PHE A 425 10.16 -0.77 -12.59
C PHE A 425 10.73 -1.45 -11.34
N ASN A 426 11.38 -2.60 -11.50
CA ASN A 426 12.03 -3.29 -10.38
C ASN A 426 13.16 -2.46 -9.76
N GLN A 427 14.01 -1.82 -10.57
CA GLN A 427 15.06 -0.96 -10.05
C GLN A 427 14.50 0.35 -9.49
N PHE A 428 13.49 0.95 -10.13
CA PHE A 428 12.86 2.19 -9.69
C PHE A 428 12.28 2.02 -8.28
N THR A 429 11.51 0.96 -8.04
CA THR A 429 10.98 0.63 -6.71
C THR A 429 12.09 0.49 -5.66
N LYS A 430 13.16 -0.24 -5.96
CA LYS A 430 14.31 -0.39 -5.04
C LYS A 430 14.98 0.96 -4.75
N SER A 431 15.10 1.80 -5.76
CA SER A 431 15.75 3.12 -5.66
C SER A 431 14.89 4.10 -4.88
N MET A 432 13.56 4.07 -5.06
CA MET A 432 12.60 4.86 -4.28
C MET A 432 12.61 4.50 -2.79
N LEU A 433 12.71 3.21 -2.46
CA LEU A 433 12.86 2.77 -1.07
C LEU A 433 14.17 3.27 -0.45
N LYS A 434 15.30 3.20 -1.18
CA LYS A 434 16.57 3.76 -0.71
C LYS A 434 16.51 5.27 -0.53
N LEU A 435 15.95 5.99 -1.50
CA LEU A 435 15.75 7.43 -1.45
C LEU A 435 14.94 7.80 -0.21
N GLY A 436 13.84 7.09 0.05
CA GLY A 436 12.98 7.31 1.21
C GLY A 436 13.61 7.04 2.57
N ARG A 437 14.81 6.45 2.63
CA ARG A 437 15.55 6.17 3.87
C ARG A 437 16.61 7.23 4.19
N LEU A 438 16.82 8.20 3.31
CA LEU A 438 17.83 9.24 3.54
C LEU A 438 17.46 10.13 4.72
N GLY A 439 18.38 10.26 5.68
CA GLY A 439 18.33 11.26 6.75
C GLY A 439 17.04 11.32 7.57
N VAL A 440 16.28 10.22 7.65
CA VAL A 440 14.96 10.23 8.30
C VAL A 440 15.05 10.51 9.80
N LEU A 441 14.12 11.33 10.29
CA LEU A 441 13.90 11.51 11.72
C LEU A 441 12.92 10.45 12.23
N THR A 442 13.24 9.81 13.36
CA THR A 442 12.41 8.73 13.94
C THR A 442 12.29 8.84 15.46
N GLY A 443 11.35 8.10 16.06
CA GLY A 443 11.18 8.06 17.52
C GLY A 443 10.82 9.44 18.09
N ASN A 444 11.72 10.01 18.90
CA ASN A 444 11.53 11.33 19.51
C ASN A 444 12.23 12.46 18.75
N GLN A 445 12.85 12.18 17.59
CA GLN A 445 13.50 13.20 16.76
C GLN A 445 12.44 13.97 15.98
N GLY A 446 12.50 15.30 15.97
CA GLY A 446 11.51 16.13 15.27
C GLY A 446 10.09 16.01 15.85
N GLN A 447 9.09 16.29 15.03
CA GLN A 447 7.69 16.43 15.45
C GLN A 447 6.71 15.75 14.49
N ILE A 448 5.43 15.70 14.86
CA ILE A 448 4.33 15.55 13.90
C ILE A 448 3.70 16.92 13.76
N ARG A 449 3.94 17.61 12.64
CA ARG A 449 3.38 18.95 12.42
C ARG A 449 1.87 18.86 12.24
N ASN A 450 1.12 19.83 12.74
CA ASN A 450 -0.32 19.94 12.48
C ASN A 450 -0.59 20.58 11.11
N ILE A 451 0.27 21.52 10.72
CA ILE A 451 0.22 22.22 9.43
C ILE A 451 1.61 22.09 8.80
N CYS A 452 1.70 21.50 7.61
CA CYS A 452 3.00 21.20 7.01
C CYS A 452 3.85 22.45 6.71
N GLY A 453 3.22 23.60 6.48
CA GLY A 453 3.93 24.86 6.23
C GLY A 453 4.68 25.44 7.43
N LYS A 454 4.45 24.96 8.67
CA LYS A 454 5.02 25.56 9.89
C LYS A 454 5.36 24.56 10.98
N VAL A 455 6.34 24.90 11.80
CA VAL A 455 6.62 24.21 13.07
C VAL A 455 5.43 24.38 14.03
N ASN A 456 5.18 23.39 14.91
CA ASN A 456 4.05 23.40 15.85
C ASN A 456 4.11 24.53 16.88
#